data_AF-A0A1G1EJ60-F1
#
_entry.id   AF-A0A1G1EJ60-F1
#
_cell.length_a   1.000
_cell.length_b   1.000
_cell.length_c   1.000
_cell.angle_alpha   90.00
_cell.angle_beta   90.00
_cell.angle_gamma   90.00
#
_symmetry.space_group_name_H-M   'P 1'
#
loop_
_entity.id
_entity.type
_entity.pdbx_description
1 polymer ?
#
loop_
_entity_poly.entity_id
_entity_poly.type
_entity_poly.pdbx_seq_one_letter_code
_entity_poly.pdbx_strand_id
1 'polypeptide(L)'
;MWAKTDTMNDMGKWVNYMESLDYIRELNDKKFANHDNWRLPSKDELSTFYDESFANTDKFGKRVHIAGCFPSGCGLSMVAQLISGRPRTWVLSLRDGQFSQPDGLWTIAESARAVRTINK
;
A
#
# COMPACT_ATOMS: atom_id res chain seq x y z
N MET A 1 -5.89 10.99 -1.72
CA MET A 1 -5.71 10.93 -0.25
C MET A 1 -5.30 9.53 0.13
N TRP A 2 -4.22 9.40 0.89
CA TRP A 2 -3.73 8.12 1.38
C TRP A 2 -4.28 7.83 2.77
N ALA A 3 -4.54 6.56 3.07
CA ALA A 3 -4.73 6.13 4.45
C ALA A 3 -3.44 6.38 5.24
N LYS A 4 -3.58 6.79 6.51
CA LYS A 4 -2.43 6.97 7.40
C LYS A 4 -1.78 5.64 7.74
N THR A 5 -2.57 4.57 7.86
CA THR A 5 -2.12 3.23 8.24
C THR A 5 -2.14 2.28 7.04
N ASP A 6 -1.37 1.20 7.17
CA ASP A 6 -1.30 0.08 6.23
C ASP A 6 -1.78 -1.19 6.91
N THR A 7 -1.96 -2.26 6.13
CA THR A 7 -2.17 -3.62 6.66
C THR A 7 -1.10 -4.05 7.68
N MET A 8 0.15 -3.62 7.51
CA MET A 8 1.22 -3.89 8.48
C MET A 8 1.05 -3.17 9.82
N ASN A 9 0.44 -1.98 9.81
CA ASN A 9 0.14 -1.23 11.02
C ASN A 9 -1.15 -1.75 11.69
N ASP A 10 -2.17 -2.06 10.87
CA ASP A 10 -3.50 -2.41 11.33
C ASP A 10 -3.61 -3.89 11.74
N MET A 11 -3.20 -4.80 10.84
CA MET A 11 -3.24 -6.24 11.06
C MET A 11 -1.92 -6.81 11.59
N GLY A 12 -0.81 -6.08 11.41
CA GLY A 12 0.49 -6.54 11.88
C GLY A 12 1.14 -7.64 11.03
N LYS A 13 0.53 -8.03 9.91
CA LYS A 13 0.95 -9.11 9.02
C LYS A 13 1.11 -8.63 7.58
N TRP A 14 1.98 -9.33 6.84
CA TRP A 14 2.04 -9.26 5.38
C TRP A 14 0.81 -9.93 4.80
N VAL A 15 0.23 -9.31 3.79
CA VAL A 15 -0.99 -9.80 3.16
C VAL A 15 -0.71 -10.16 1.72
N ASN A 16 -1.44 -11.15 1.21
CA ASN A 16 -1.45 -11.41 -0.23
C ASN A 16 -2.36 -10.41 -0.97
N TYR A 17 -2.41 -10.50 -2.30
CA TYR A 17 -3.21 -9.59 -3.11
C TYR A 17 -4.70 -9.66 -2.78
N MET A 18 -5.24 -10.87 -2.55
CA MET A 18 -6.65 -11.06 -2.23
C MET A 18 -6.99 -10.50 -0.85
N GLU A 19 -6.14 -10.75 0.14
CA GLU A 19 -6.27 -10.16 1.48
C GLU A 19 -6.15 -8.63 1.44
N SER A 20 -5.31 -8.09 0.55
CA SER A 20 -5.23 -6.64 0.33
C SER A 20 -6.55 -6.08 -0.17
N LEU A 21 -7.23 -6.76 -1.09
CA LEU A 21 -8.57 -6.37 -1.55
C LEU A 21 -9.62 -6.52 -0.45
N ASP A 22 -9.52 -7.58 0.36
CA ASP A 22 -10.42 -7.81 1.49
C ASP A 22 -10.28 -6.70 2.54
N TYR A 23 -9.05 -6.31 2.86
CA TYR A 23 -8.75 -5.17 3.74
C TYR A 23 -9.39 -3.88 3.24
N ILE A 24 -9.28 -3.57 1.94
CA ILE A 24 -9.95 -2.39 1.35
C ILE A 24 -11.46 -2.47 1.50
N ARG A 25 -12.06 -3.65 1.29
CA ARG A 25 -13.51 -3.85 1.47
C ARG A 25 -13.91 -3.66 2.92
N GLU A 26 -13.15 -4.20 3.87
CA GLU A 26 -13.36 -3.98 5.30
C GLU A 26 -13.29 -2.49 5.67
N LEU A 27 -12.32 -1.75 5.13
CA LEU A 27 -12.21 -0.30 5.36
C LEU A 27 -13.45 0.44 4.83
N ASN A 28 -13.98 0.01 3.68
CA ASN A 28 -15.19 0.59 3.10
C ASN A 28 -16.43 0.27 3.93
N ASP A 29 -16.57 -0.97 4.36
CA ASP A 29 -17.70 -1.42 5.18
C ASP A 29 -17.72 -0.73 6.55
N LYS A 30 -16.55 -0.61 7.18
CA LYS A 30 -16.36 0.14 8.43
C LYS A 30 -16.49 1.66 8.27
N LYS A 31 -16.68 2.17 7.03
CA LYS A 31 -16.64 3.59 6.68
C LYS A 31 -15.45 4.29 7.32
N PHE A 32 -14.26 3.71 7.14
CA PHE A 32 -13.06 4.23 7.78
C PHE A 32 -12.85 5.71 7.45
N ALA A 33 -12.69 6.53 8.49
CA ALA A 33 -12.67 7.99 8.40
C ALA A 33 -13.93 8.62 7.74
N ASN A 34 -15.12 8.04 7.96
CA ASN A 34 -16.40 8.41 7.35
C ASN A 34 -16.42 8.30 5.81
N HIS A 35 -15.60 7.40 5.25
CA HIS A 35 -15.49 7.19 3.81
C HIS A 35 -15.53 5.71 3.46
N ASP A 36 -16.22 5.39 2.36
CA ASP A 36 -16.41 4.05 1.81
C ASP A 36 -15.84 3.89 0.38
N ASN A 37 -15.04 4.86 -0.08
CA ASN A 37 -14.42 4.88 -1.40
C ASN A 37 -12.90 4.61 -1.36
N TRP A 38 -12.47 3.70 -0.49
CA TRP A 38 -11.10 3.21 -0.45
C TRP A 38 -10.85 2.22 -1.59
N ARG A 39 -9.67 2.33 -2.21
CA ARG A 39 -9.18 1.44 -3.28
C ARG A 39 -7.68 1.20 -3.13
N LEU A 40 -7.14 0.22 -3.84
CA LEU A 40 -5.70 0.06 -3.98
C LEU A 40 -5.12 1.17 -4.88
N PRO A 41 -3.86 1.59 -4.65
CA PRO A 41 -3.22 2.63 -5.41
C PRO A 41 -2.82 2.17 -6.80
N SER A 42 -2.83 3.09 -7.76
CA SER A 42 -2.30 2.86 -9.10
C SER A 42 -0.76 2.87 -9.08
N LYS A 43 -0.12 2.31 -10.11
CA LYS A 43 1.34 2.36 -10.27
C LYS A 43 1.87 3.80 -10.21
N ASP A 44 1.23 4.72 -10.93
CA ASP A 44 1.60 6.14 -10.94
C ASP A 44 1.47 6.78 -9.56
N GLU A 45 0.39 6.47 -8.83
CA GLU A 45 0.19 6.95 -7.46
C GLU A 45 1.29 6.44 -6.53
N LEU A 46 1.63 5.15 -6.60
CA LEU A 46 2.77 4.57 -5.88
C LEU A 46 4.09 5.24 -6.24
N SER A 47 4.33 5.57 -7.51
CA SER A 47 5.57 6.22 -7.91
C SER A 47 5.74 7.58 -7.28
N THR A 48 4.63 8.30 -7.04
CA THR A 48 4.64 9.59 -6.33
C THR A 48 4.66 9.45 -4.81
N PHE A 49 4.45 8.23 -4.31
CA PHE A 49 4.43 7.95 -2.88
C PHE A 49 5.83 7.74 -2.30
N TYR A 50 6.74 7.19 -3.11
CA TYR A 50 8.16 7.08 -2.78
C TYR A 50 8.90 8.36 -3.17
N ASP A 51 9.70 8.89 -2.24
CA ASP A 51 10.59 10.02 -2.50
C ASP A 51 11.86 9.85 -1.66
N GLU A 52 13.00 9.80 -2.33
CA GLU A 52 14.31 9.57 -1.72
C GLU A 52 14.66 10.62 -0.66
N SER A 53 14.09 11.83 -0.78
CA SER A 53 14.29 12.95 0.15
C SER A 53 13.68 12.68 1.53
N PHE A 54 12.65 11.83 1.60
CA PHE A 54 12.04 11.46 2.87
C PHE A 54 12.74 10.28 3.52
N ALA A 55 12.72 10.25 4.85
CA ALA A 55 13.23 9.15 5.64
C ALA A 55 12.23 8.82 6.74
N ASN A 56 11.82 7.55 6.80
CA ASN A 56 10.94 7.00 7.82
C ASN A 56 11.39 5.55 8.14
N THR A 57 10.72 4.92 9.10
CA THR A 57 11.12 3.62 9.64
C THR A 57 9.99 2.60 9.50
N ASP A 58 10.33 1.46 8.90
CA ASP A 58 9.50 0.26 8.75
C ASP A 58 9.28 -0.45 10.10
N LYS A 59 8.35 -1.42 10.16
CA LYS A 59 8.09 -2.22 11.38
C LYS A 59 9.32 -2.95 11.92
N PHE A 60 10.27 -3.26 11.03
CA PHE A 60 11.52 -3.93 11.35
C PHE A 60 12.68 -2.97 11.70
N GLY A 61 12.41 -1.67 11.91
CA GLY A 61 13.47 -0.69 12.17
C GLY A 61 14.30 -0.33 10.94
N LYS A 62 13.84 -0.70 9.74
CA LYS A 62 14.56 -0.46 8.49
C LYS A 62 14.15 0.88 7.88
N ARG A 63 15.11 1.56 7.24
CA ARG A 63 14.87 2.84 6.59
C ARG A 63 14.00 2.66 5.35
N VAL A 64 12.96 3.48 5.24
CA VAL A 64 12.07 3.60 4.08
C VAL A 64 11.95 5.06 3.69
N HIS A 65 11.74 5.32 2.42
CA HIS A 65 11.73 6.66 1.83
C HIS A 65 10.29 7.12 1.58
N ILE A 66 9.58 7.38 2.68
CA ILE A 66 8.19 7.84 2.69
C ILE A 66 8.04 9.08 3.57
N ALA A 67 7.05 9.92 3.25
CA ALA A 67 6.80 11.14 4.00
C ALA A 67 6.62 10.87 5.51
N GLY A 68 7.21 11.73 6.35
CA GLY A 68 7.14 11.63 7.82
C GLY A 68 5.74 11.90 8.39
N CYS A 69 4.75 12.25 7.56
CA CYS A 69 3.35 12.34 7.96
C CYS A 69 2.71 10.95 8.21
N PHE A 70 3.38 9.88 7.79
CA PHE A 70 2.97 8.50 8.02
C PHE A 70 3.62 7.94 9.29
N PRO A 71 2.88 7.13 10.06
CA PRO A 71 3.43 6.46 11.23
C PRO A 71 4.56 5.52 10.83
N SER A 72 5.57 5.43 11.69
CA SER A 72 6.57 4.36 11.63
C SER A 72 5.88 3.01 11.82
N GLY A 73 6.42 1.95 11.23
CA GLY A 73 5.77 0.64 11.27
C GLY A 73 4.96 0.29 10.02
N CYS A 74 5.15 1.03 8.93
CA CYS A 74 4.70 0.67 7.57
C CYS A 74 5.21 -0.73 7.16
N GLY A 75 4.92 -1.18 5.95
CA GLY A 75 5.68 -2.27 5.33
C GLY A 75 6.87 -1.72 4.56
N LEU A 76 7.86 -2.57 4.27
CA LEU A 76 8.98 -2.28 3.36
C LEU A 76 8.57 -2.16 1.88
N SER A 77 7.37 -2.61 1.54
CA SER A 77 6.90 -2.74 0.16
C SER A 77 5.38 -2.66 0.08
N MET A 78 4.87 -2.10 -1.01
CA MET A 78 3.46 -1.79 -1.17
C MET A 78 2.91 -2.34 -2.49
N VAL A 79 1.75 -3.00 -2.42
CA VAL A 79 1.08 -3.54 -3.60
C VAL A 79 0.18 -2.51 -4.29
N ALA A 80 0.20 -2.51 -5.62
CA ALA A 80 -0.65 -1.71 -6.48
C ALA A 80 -1.96 -2.42 -6.81
N GLN A 81 -2.91 -1.72 -7.42
CA GLN A 81 -4.07 -2.34 -8.05
C GLN A 81 -3.67 -3.20 -9.26
N LEU A 82 -4.54 -4.15 -9.64
CA LEU A 82 -4.38 -4.94 -10.86
C LEU A 82 -4.23 -4.05 -12.10
N ILE A 83 -3.36 -4.52 -13.00
CA ILE A 83 -3.20 -3.94 -14.33
C ILE A 83 -4.45 -4.29 -15.14
N SER A 84 -5.13 -3.28 -15.69
CA SER A 84 -6.30 -3.49 -16.54
C SER A 84 -5.98 -4.46 -17.69
N GLY A 85 -6.78 -5.52 -17.81
CA GLY A 85 -6.61 -6.54 -18.86
C GLY A 85 -5.57 -7.63 -18.58
N ARG A 86 -4.90 -7.64 -17.41
CA ARG A 86 -4.00 -8.74 -17.01
C ARG A 86 -4.14 -9.07 -15.53
N PRO A 87 -4.09 -10.35 -15.12
CA PRO A 87 -4.07 -10.76 -13.72
C PRO A 87 -2.68 -10.52 -13.10
N ARG A 88 -2.14 -9.30 -13.23
CA ARG A 88 -0.84 -8.89 -12.73
C ARG A 88 -0.97 -7.61 -11.92
N THR A 89 -0.13 -7.49 -10.90
CA THR A 89 -0.01 -6.29 -10.08
C THR A 89 1.44 -5.78 -10.11
N TRP A 90 1.63 -4.57 -9.59
CA TRP A 90 2.95 -4.01 -9.32
C TRP A 90 3.18 -3.96 -7.82
N VAL A 91 4.41 -4.18 -7.40
CA VAL A 91 4.83 -3.99 -6.01
C VAL A 91 5.94 -2.95 -6.02
N LEU A 92 5.79 -1.92 -5.20
CA LEU A 92 6.80 -0.89 -5.01
C LEU A 92 7.60 -1.19 -3.74
N SER A 93 8.91 -1.31 -3.85
CA SER A 93 9.81 -1.34 -2.69
C SER A 93 10.04 0.07 -2.17
N LEU A 94 9.63 0.35 -0.93
CA LEU A 94 9.79 1.65 -0.28
C LEU A 94 11.23 1.91 0.20
N ARG A 95 12.12 0.93 0.04
CA ARG A 95 13.55 1.08 0.32
C ARG A 95 14.28 1.73 -0.85
N ASP A 96 14.12 1.16 -2.04
CA ASP A 96 14.92 1.52 -3.21
C ASP A 96 14.10 2.18 -4.32
N GLY A 97 12.77 2.33 -4.12
CA GLY A 97 11.86 2.90 -5.11
C GLY A 97 11.62 2.00 -6.32
N GLN A 98 12.07 0.75 -6.26
CA GLN A 98 12.00 -0.18 -7.37
C GLN A 98 10.62 -0.84 -7.47
N PHE A 99 10.11 -0.92 -8.71
CA PHE A 99 8.89 -1.63 -9.02
C PHE A 99 9.19 -3.06 -9.47
N SER A 100 8.62 -4.03 -8.79
CA SER A 100 8.65 -5.44 -9.18
C SER A 100 7.26 -5.90 -9.62
N GLN A 101 7.21 -6.89 -10.51
CA GLN A 101 5.98 -7.60 -10.87
C GLN A 101 6.12 -9.02 -10.35
N PRO A 102 5.45 -9.36 -9.24
CA PRO A 102 5.44 -10.73 -8.76
C PRO A 102 4.58 -11.62 -9.68
N ASP A 103 5.07 -12.81 -9.96
CA ASP A 103 4.26 -13.89 -10.52
C ASP A 103 3.50 -14.58 -9.37
N GLY A 104 2.18 -14.70 -9.51
CA GLY A 104 1.31 -15.32 -8.50
C GLY A 104 0.77 -14.34 -7.46
N LEU A 105 -0.43 -13.82 -7.68
CA LEU A 105 -1.09 -12.85 -6.79
C LEU A 105 -1.35 -13.41 -5.37
N TRP A 106 -1.48 -14.73 -5.24
CA TRP A 106 -1.74 -15.42 -3.97
C TRP A 106 -0.48 -15.77 -3.18
N THR A 107 0.71 -15.70 -3.79
CA THR A 107 2.00 -16.00 -3.13
C THR A 107 2.72 -14.75 -2.63
N ILE A 108 2.24 -13.57 -2.99
CA ILE A 108 2.88 -12.32 -2.55
C ILE A 108 2.64 -12.10 -1.06
N ALA A 109 3.62 -11.49 -0.39
CA ALA A 109 3.54 -11.12 1.01
C ALA A 109 3.96 -9.66 1.14
N GLU A 110 3.02 -8.77 0.86
CA GLU A 110 3.28 -7.33 0.72
C GLU A 110 2.38 -6.54 1.67
N SER A 111 2.72 -5.28 1.91
CA SER A 111 1.79 -4.39 2.60
C SER A 111 0.86 -3.71 1.60
N ALA A 112 -0.35 -3.39 2.06
CA ALA A 112 -1.33 -2.67 1.25
C ALA A 112 -1.75 -1.40 1.99
N ARG A 113 -1.80 -0.31 1.23
CA ARG A 113 -2.36 0.96 1.68
C ARG A 113 -3.57 1.29 0.87
N ALA A 114 -4.60 1.78 1.53
CA ALA A 114 -5.74 2.33 0.86
C ALA A 114 -5.44 3.74 0.33
N VAL A 115 -5.81 4.00 -0.91
CA VAL A 115 -5.91 5.34 -1.48
C VAL A 115 -7.36 5.64 -1.79
N ARG A 116 -7.74 6.91 -1.68
CA ARG A 116 -9.03 7.41 -2.16
C ARG A 116 -8.84 8.68 -2.98
N THR A 117 -9.64 8.83 -4.01
CA THR A 117 -9.72 10.07 -4.78
C THR A 117 -10.70 11.01 -4.07
N ILE A 118 -10.30 12.26 -3.80
CA ILE A 118 -11.27 13.28 -3.38
C ILE A 118 -11.89 13.80 -4.68
N ASN A 119 -13.12 13.41 -4.97
CA ASN A 119 -13.89 14.13 -5.99
C ASN A 119 -14.17 15.52 -5.42
N LYS A 120 -13.65 16.55 -6.10
CA LYS A 120 -13.91 17.96 -5.80
C LYS A 120 -15.34 18.32 -6.16
#